data_AF-A0A8H9LU18-F1
#
_entry.id   AF-A0A8H9LU18-F1
#
_cell.length_a   1.000
_cell.length_b   1.000
_cell.length_c   1.000
_cell.angle_alpha   90.00
_cell.angle_beta   90.00
_cell.angle_gamma   90.00
#
_symmetry.space_group_name_H-M   'P 1'
#
loop_
_entity.id
_entity.type
_entity.pdbx_description
1 polymer ?
#
loop_
_entity_poly.entity_id
_entity_poly.type
_entity_poly.pdbx_seq_one_letter_code
_entity_poly.pdbx_strand_id
1 'polypeptide(L)'
;MSFSDLGLHPDLLSAVGAQGYHQPTPIQRQAIPVVLEGRDLLASAQTGTGKTAGFTLPMLQRLMQGKRPGKRQVRALVLTPTRELAAQVGESVTAYGQHLSLRSHIIFGGVGQQPQVDALKAGLDVLVATPGRLLDLHQQGHVDLSGVEILVLDEADRMLDMGFIHDIKRLLRLVPKQRQNLLFSATFSNEIQALAQQLLNNPAMIEVAPRNTTAEKIEQAIYRVDRDKKRDLLAHLIQRHGWFQVLVFTRTKHGANRLAEQLTKQDIPAMAIHGNKSQGARTRALGAFKSGDLQVLVATDIAARGLDISELPHVVNFDLPNVAEDYVHRIGRTGRAGSNGEAVSLVCVDEHGLLKNIERLINQTLPKHVEPGFEPDPNAKPEPIENGRRSQRQPRARRASESPQANNGGERRRRARR
;
A
#
# COMPACT_ATOMS: atom_id res chain seq x y z
N MET A 1 9.12 28.07 10.47
CA MET A 1 10.07 27.52 9.48
C MET A 1 9.30 27.23 8.21
N SER A 2 9.71 27.87 7.13
CA SER A 2 9.18 27.75 5.77
C SER A 2 10.00 26.75 4.95
N PHE A 3 9.59 26.44 3.71
CA PHE A 3 10.38 25.60 2.82
C PHE A 3 11.71 26.23 2.39
N SER A 4 11.78 27.57 2.29
CA SER A 4 13.03 28.26 1.93
C SER A 4 14.12 28.10 2.99
N ASP A 5 13.74 27.82 4.23
CA ASP A 5 14.68 27.58 5.34
C ASP A 5 15.34 26.19 5.27
N LEU A 6 14.90 25.31 4.36
CA LEU A 6 15.36 23.92 4.25
C LEU A 6 16.48 23.72 3.22
N GLY A 7 17.03 24.81 2.66
CA GLY A 7 18.14 24.73 1.71
C GLY A 7 17.76 24.22 0.32
N LEU A 8 16.49 24.35 -0.08
CA LEU A 8 16.01 23.96 -1.40
C LEU A 8 16.30 25.03 -2.47
N HIS A 9 16.54 24.58 -3.70
CA HIS A 9 16.79 25.41 -4.87
C HIS A 9 15.52 26.24 -5.23
N PRO A 10 15.66 27.48 -5.72
CA PRO A 10 14.52 28.33 -6.09
C PRO A 10 13.49 27.66 -7.01
N ASP A 11 13.94 26.89 -8.01
CA ASP A 11 13.06 26.16 -8.93
C ASP A 11 12.17 25.13 -8.21
N LEU A 12 12.72 24.44 -7.20
CA LEU A 12 11.96 23.50 -6.39
C LEU A 12 11.00 24.23 -5.46
N LEU A 13 11.40 25.37 -4.89
CA LEU A 13 10.53 26.21 -4.07
C LEU A 13 9.34 26.76 -4.87
N SER A 14 9.57 27.16 -6.12
CA SER A 14 8.51 27.57 -7.06
C SER A 14 7.51 26.44 -7.29
N ALA A 15 8.00 25.22 -7.54
CA ALA A 15 7.13 24.05 -7.73
C ALA A 15 6.33 23.70 -6.47
N VAL A 16 6.95 23.77 -5.29
CA VAL A 16 6.29 23.58 -3.99
C VAL A 16 5.18 24.63 -3.78
N GLY A 17 5.44 25.89 -4.11
CA GLY A 17 4.45 26.96 -4.06
C GLY A 17 3.27 26.73 -5.02
N ALA A 18 3.54 26.24 -6.24
CA ALA A 18 2.50 25.91 -7.22
C ALA A 18 1.60 24.73 -6.78
N GLN A 19 2.12 23.82 -5.96
CA GLN A 19 1.32 22.76 -5.32
C GLN A 19 0.51 23.25 -4.10
N GLY A 20 0.61 24.53 -3.73
CA GLY A 20 -0.10 25.12 -2.59
C GLY A 20 0.52 24.80 -1.23
N TYR A 21 1.79 24.36 -1.19
CA TYR A 21 2.45 24.02 0.06
C TYR A 21 3.11 25.24 0.70
N HIS A 22 2.57 25.68 1.83
CA HIS A 22 3.08 26.86 2.53
C HIS A 22 4.06 26.53 3.65
N GLN A 23 3.87 25.41 4.35
CA GLN A 23 4.71 25.01 5.47
C GLN A 23 5.13 23.55 5.36
N PRO A 24 6.40 23.23 5.63
CA PRO A 24 6.85 21.85 5.63
C PRO A 24 6.25 21.08 6.82
N THR A 25 5.82 19.85 6.57
CA THR A 25 5.36 18.91 7.60
C THR A 25 6.52 18.48 8.51
N PRO A 26 6.28 17.92 9.70
CA PRO A 26 7.35 17.52 10.60
C PRO A 26 8.36 16.54 9.97
N ILE A 27 7.88 15.60 9.14
CA ILE A 27 8.76 14.66 8.43
C ILE A 27 9.59 15.39 7.37
N GLN A 28 9.03 16.36 6.65
CA GLN A 28 9.76 17.13 5.65
C GLN A 28 10.85 18.00 6.29
N ARG A 29 10.56 18.68 7.42
CA ARG A 29 11.53 19.50 8.15
C ARG A 29 12.77 18.73 8.58
N GLN A 30 12.60 17.48 8.98
CA GLN A 30 13.70 16.65 9.46
C GLN A 30 14.39 15.89 8.32
N ALA A 31 13.62 15.36 7.35
CA ALA A 31 14.17 14.51 6.30
C ALA A 31 14.91 15.33 5.22
N ILE A 32 14.39 16.49 4.82
CA ILE A 32 14.95 17.25 3.69
C ILE A 32 16.43 17.60 3.92
N PRO A 33 16.84 18.20 5.06
CA PRO A 33 18.24 18.51 5.32
C PRO A 33 19.15 17.28 5.30
N VAL A 34 18.73 16.19 5.96
CA VAL A 34 19.49 14.91 6.01
C VAL A 34 19.72 14.34 4.61
N VAL A 35 18.69 14.37 3.77
CA VAL A 35 18.81 13.84 2.40
C VAL A 35 19.72 14.73 1.56
N LEU A 36 19.67 16.05 1.71
CA LEU A 36 20.57 16.99 1.03
C LEU A 36 22.05 16.80 1.41
N GLU A 37 22.33 16.50 2.69
CA GLU A 37 23.68 16.17 3.17
C GLU A 37 24.23 14.85 2.59
N GLY A 38 23.36 14.05 1.98
CA GLY A 38 23.71 12.78 1.38
C GLY A 38 23.83 11.61 2.35
N ARG A 39 23.36 11.78 3.58
CA ARG A 39 23.31 10.71 4.57
C ARG A 39 22.17 9.73 4.26
N ASP A 40 22.37 8.47 4.64
CA ASP A 40 21.30 7.48 4.61
C ASP A 40 20.21 7.86 5.64
N LEU A 41 18.97 7.48 5.35
CA LEU A 41 17.83 7.82 6.19
C LEU A 41 16.95 6.60 6.43
N LEU A 42 16.62 6.38 7.70
CA LEU A 42 15.53 5.53 8.13
C LEU A 42 14.43 6.41 8.71
N ALA A 43 13.30 6.51 8.01
CA ALA A 43 12.19 7.37 8.39
C ALA A 43 10.92 6.56 8.63
N SER A 44 10.32 6.74 9.81
CA SER A 44 8.98 6.25 10.12
C SER A 44 7.98 7.40 10.16
N ALA A 45 7.02 7.33 9.25
CA ALA A 45 5.87 8.22 9.25
C ALA A 45 4.70 7.57 8.48
N GLN A 46 3.47 7.91 8.87
CA GLN A 46 2.26 7.37 8.23
C GLN A 46 2.08 7.90 6.80
N THR A 47 1.28 7.22 5.97
CA THR A 47 0.84 7.78 4.68
C THR A 47 0.14 9.13 4.90
N GLY A 48 0.22 10.06 3.95
CA GLY A 48 -0.41 11.40 4.08
C GLY A 48 0.39 12.41 4.91
N THR A 49 1.49 12.01 5.57
CA THR A 49 2.35 12.95 6.34
C THR A 49 3.30 13.80 5.47
N GLY A 50 3.25 13.64 4.15
CA GLY A 50 4.13 14.36 3.22
C GLY A 50 5.51 13.73 3.00
N LYS A 51 5.67 12.42 3.29
CA LYS A 51 6.91 11.64 3.05
C LYS A 51 7.46 11.79 1.63
N THR A 52 6.58 11.75 0.63
CA THR A 52 6.96 11.79 -0.79
C THR A 52 7.73 13.06 -1.13
N ALA A 53 7.25 14.23 -0.70
CA ALA A 53 8.00 15.49 -0.85
C ALA A 53 9.30 15.47 -0.03
N GLY A 54 9.28 14.85 1.15
CA GLY A 54 10.43 14.74 2.06
C GLY A 54 11.64 14.03 1.45
N PHE A 55 11.46 13.06 0.56
CA PHE A 55 12.57 12.46 -0.20
C PHE A 55 12.70 13.00 -1.62
N THR A 56 11.61 13.37 -2.28
CA THR A 56 11.64 13.71 -3.70
C THR A 56 12.29 15.07 -3.95
N LEU A 57 11.96 16.09 -3.16
CA LEU A 57 12.55 17.42 -3.27
C LEU A 57 14.09 17.39 -3.14
N PRO A 58 14.67 16.83 -2.05
CA PRO A 58 16.12 16.79 -1.91
C PRO A 58 16.78 15.82 -2.91
N MET A 59 16.12 14.72 -3.30
CA MET A 59 16.62 13.82 -4.34
C MET A 59 16.76 14.54 -5.69
N LEU A 60 15.73 15.27 -6.12
CA LEU A 60 15.78 16.05 -7.36
C LEU A 60 16.90 17.09 -7.32
N GLN A 61 17.05 17.80 -6.20
CA GLN A 61 18.14 18.78 -6.03
C GLN A 61 19.53 18.15 -6.18
N ARG A 62 19.76 16.98 -5.56
CA ARG A 62 21.05 16.29 -5.69
C ARG A 62 21.30 15.84 -7.13
N LEU A 63 20.26 15.42 -7.85
CA LEU A 63 20.38 15.01 -9.24
C LEU A 63 20.70 16.18 -10.18
N MET A 64 20.22 17.39 -9.89
CA MET A 64 20.51 18.59 -10.68
C MET A 64 22.01 18.86 -10.84
N GLN A 65 22.82 18.48 -9.85
CA GLN A 65 24.25 18.75 -9.83
C GLN A 65 25.09 17.66 -10.51
N GLY A 66 24.49 16.54 -10.93
CA GLY A 66 25.23 15.41 -11.46
C GLY A 66 25.18 15.25 -12.98
N LYS A 67 25.89 14.24 -13.48
CA LYS A 67 25.99 13.96 -14.92
C LYS A 67 24.68 13.37 -15.44
N ARG A 68 24.33 13.69 -16.69
CA ARG A 68 23.19 13.06 -17.37
C ARG A 68 23.41 11.54 -17.49
N PRO A 69 22.35 10.73 -17.36
CA PRO A 69 22.45 9.28 -17.47
C PRO A 69 22.78 8.86 -18.90
N GLY A 70 23.60 7.80 -19.00
CA GLY A 70 23.85 7.09 -20.25
C GLY A 70 22.66 6.26 -20.73
N LYS A 71 22.84 5.57 -21.86
CA LYS A 71 21.82 4.71 -22.48
C LYS A 71 21.31 3.67 -21.47
N ARG A 72 19.99 3.62 -21.25
CA ARG A 72 19.30 2.71 -20.30
C ARG A 72 19.71 2.86 -18.82
N GLN A 73 20.58 3.81 -18.49
CA GLN A 73 21.08 4.02 -17.13
C GLN A 73 20.03 4.77 -16.29
N VAL A 74 19.98 4.44 -15.00
CA VAL A 74 19.13 5.10 -14.00
C VAL A 74 20.00 5.70 -12.90
N ARG A 75 19.77 6.97 -12.53
CA ARG A 75 20.53 7.65 -11.45
C ARG A 75 19.86 7.55 -10.08
N ALA A 76 18.55 7.75 -10.00
CA ALA A 76 17.78 7.52 -8.78
C ALA A 76 16.69 6.47 -9.02
N LEU A 77 16.60 5.50 -8.11
CA LEU A 77 15.62 4.44 -8.15
C LEU A 77 14.69 4.55 -6.94
N VAL A 78 13.40 4.71 -7.18
CA VAL A 78 12.36 4.68 -6.15
C VAL A 78 11.53 3.41 -6.29
N LEU A 79 11.64 2.51 -5.30
CA LEU A 79 10.87 1.28 -5.24
C LEU A 79 9.62 1.48 -4.40
N THR A 80 8.49 1.06 -4.95
CA THR A 80 7.17 1.14 -4.31
C THR A 80 6.46 -0.22 -4.36
N PRO A 81 5.66 -0.60 -3.34
CA PRO A 81 4.95 -1.87 -3.29
C PRO A 81 3.85 -2.02 -4.34
N THR A 82 3.20 -0.92 -4.74
CA THR A 82 2.00 -0.97 -5.59
C THR A 82 2.14 -0.05 -6.80
N ARG A 83 1.35 -0.35 -7.83
CA ARG A 83 1.31 0.45 -9.07
C ARG A 83 0.74 1.83 -8.81
N GLU A 84 -0.22 1.89 -7.89
CA GLU A 84 -0.91 3.12 -7.50
C GLU A 84 0.05 4.07 -6.77
N LEU A 85 0.85 3.54 -5.84
CA LEU A 85 1.89 4.34 -5.19
C LEU A 85 2.99 4.73 -6.16
N ALA A 86 3.40 3.84 -7.07
CA ALA A 86 4.35 4.18 -8.13
C ALA A 86 3.86 5.36 -8.99
N ALA A 87 2.57 5.37 -9.34
CA ALA A 87 1.95 6.45 -10.09
C ALA A 87 1.96 7.77 -9.30
N GLN A 88 1.53 7.76 -8.04
CA GLN A 88 1.51 8.94 -7.17
C GLN A 88 2.89 9.55 -6.94
N VAL A 89 3.88 8.69 -6.69
CA VAL A 89 5.26 9.14 -6.52
C VAL A 89 5.79 9.72 -7.83
N GLY A 90 5.48 9.11 -8.98
CA GLY A 90 5.87 9.65 -10.28
C GLY A 90 5.18 10.97 -10.64
N GLU A 91 3.91 11.14 -10.27
CA GLU A 91 3.20 12.43 -10.36
C GLU A 91 3.89 13.50 -9.51
N SER A 92 4.26 13.15 -8.26
CA SER A 92 5.01 14.04 -7.37
C SER A 92 6.38 14.42 -7.94
N VAL A 93 7.13 13.45 -8.48
CA VAL A 93 8.42 13.68 -9.15
C VAL A 93 8.25 14.65 -10.32
N THR A 94 7.20 14.47 -11.12
CA THR A 94 6.91 15.33 -12.28
C THR A 94 6.53 16.74 -11.82
N ALA A 95 5.66 16.86 -10.83
CA ALA A 95 5.19 18.15 -10.31
C ALA A 95 6.34 18.97 -9.70
N TYR A 96 7.14 18.36 -8.82
CA TYR A 96 8.28 19.06 -8.21
C TYR A 96 9.41 19.31 -9.21
N GLY A 97 9.56 18.45 -10.21
CA GLY A 97 10.58 18.55 -11.25
C GLY A 97 10.20 19.45 -12.43
N GLN A 98 9.04 20.11 -12.42
CA GLN A 98 8.50 20.82 -13.60
C GLN A 98 9.42 21.92 -14.15
N HIS A 99 10.30 22.49 -13.32
CA HIS A 99 11.26 23.53 -13.70
C HIS A 99 12.68 22.97 -13.90
N LEU A 100 12.87 21.65 -13.80
CA LEU A 100 14.17 20.98 -13.88
C LEU A 100 14.34 20.23 -15.20
N SER A 101 15.56 20.21 -15.72
CA SER A 101 15.92 19.40 -16.89
C SER A 101 16.26 17.95 -16.52
N LEU A 102 15.37 17.28 -15.78
CA LEU A 102 15.53 15.89 -15.33
C LEU A 102 14.49 14.99 -16.02
N ARG A 103 14.90 13.77 -16.40
CA ARG A 103 14.01 12.80 -17.02
C ARG A 103 13.53 11.78 -16.00
N SER A 104 12.22 11.61 -15.89
CA SER A 104 11.60 10.61 -15.02
C SER A 104 10.63 9.70 -15.75
N HIS A 105 10.52 8.45 -15.32
CA HIS A 105 9.47 7.55 -15.79
C HIS A 105 9.01 6.58 -14.69
N ILE A 106 7.82 6.01 -14.90
CA ILE A 106 7.22 5.04 -13.98
C ILE A 106 7.11 3.68 -14.68
N ILE A 107 7.54 2.61 -14.03
CA ILE A 107 7.40 1.25 -14.55
C ILE A 107 6.69 0.33 -13.54
N PHE A 108 5.69 -0.40 -14.02
CA PHE A 108 5.01 -1.42 -13.24
C PHE A 108 4.33 -2.48 -14.11
N GLY A 109 4.00 -3.62 -13.48
CA GLY A 109 3.37 -4.76 -14.15
C GLY A 109 1.92 -4.50 -14.61
N GLY A 110 1.36 -5.43 -15.39
CA GLY A 110 -0.06 -5.43 -15.77
C GLY A 110 -0.50 -4.33 -16.76
N VAL A 111 0.45 -3.64 -17.36
CA VAL A 111 0.29 -2.80 -18.54
C VAL A 111 1.32 -3.19 -19.60
N GLY A 112 1.11 -2.73 -20.84
CA GLY A 112 2.00 -3.00 -21.97
C GLY A 112 3.46 -2.67 -21.64
N GLN A 113 4.37 -3.57 -22.04
CA GLN A 113 5.79 -3.44 -21.73
C GLN A 113 6.49 -2.44 -22.66
N GLN A 114 6.12 -2.41 -23.94
CA GLN A 114 6.83 -1.66 -24.98
C GLN A 114 6.98 -0.16 -24.67
N PRO A 115 5.93 0.57 -24.20
CA PRO A 115 6.09 1.98 -23.83
C PRO A 115 7.13 2.22 -22.73
N GLN A 116 7.24 1.29 -21.77
CA GLN A 116 8.23 1.37 -20.68
C GLN A 116 9.64 1.12 -21.20
N VAL A 117 9.81 0.18 -22.15
CA VAL A 117 11.10 -0.08 -22.81
C VAL A 117 11.55 1.15 -23.60
N ASP A 118 10.63 1.78 -24.34
CA ASP A 118 10.94 2.96 -25.14
C ASP A 118 11.39 4.14 -24.29
N ALA A 119 10.73 4.38 -23.16
CA ALA A 119 11.10 5.43 -22.22
C ALA A 119 12.49 5.21 -21.58
N LEU A 120 12.91 3.95 -21.37
CA LEU A 120 14.21 3.63 -20.78
C LEU A 120 15.38 3.84 -21.75
N LYS A 121 15.16 3.81 -23.07
CA LYS A 121 16.24 3.79 -24.08
C LYS A 121 17.30 4.88 -23.88
N ALA A 122 16.85 6.10 -23.58
CA ALA A 122 17.73 7.27 -23.49
C ALA A 122 18.36 7.49 -22.09
N GLY A 123 18.04 6.63 -21.11
CA GLY A 123 18.43 6.82 -19.71
C GLY A 123 17.49 7.76 -18.96
N LEU A 124 17.40 7.59 -17.64
CA LEU A 124 16.50 8.33 -16.75
C LEU A 124 17.25 8.84 -15.52
N ASP A 125 16.96 10.07 -15.12
CA ASP A 125 17.45 10.62 -13.85
C ASP A 125 16.68 9.98 -12.68
N VAL A 126 15.37 9.78 -12.82
CA VAL A 126 14.52 9.15 -11.80
C VAL A 126 13.69 8.02 -12.42
N LEU A 127 13.77 6.82 -11.85
CA LEU A 127 12.89 5.71 -12.16
C LEU A 127 12.06 5.35 -10.94
N VAL A 128 10.74 5.46 -11.05
CA VAL A 128 9.80 4.94 -10.03
C VAL A 128 9.31 3.57 -10.49
N ALA A 129 9.45 2.54 -9.65
CA ALA A 129 9.20 1.18 -10.07
C ALA A 129 8.57 0.28 -9.01
N THR A 130 7.77 -0.69 -9.46
CA THR A 130 7.46 -1.89 -8.66
C THR A 130 8.53 -2.96 -8.86
N PRO A 131 8.99 -3.67 -7.81
CA PRO A 131 10.15 -4.58 -7.88
C PRO A 131 10.10 -5.62 -9.01
N GLY A 132 8.97 -6.32 -9.15
CA GLY A 132 8.83 -7.40 -10.13
C GLY A 132 8.99 -6.95 -11.58
N ARG A 133 8.37 -5.82 -11.98
CA ARG A 133 8.52 -5.28 -13.34
C ARG A 133 9.94 -4.78 -13.61
N LEU A 134 10.59 -4.19 -12.62
CA LEU A 134 11.96 -3.73 -12.78
C LEU A 134 12.92 -4.89 -13.02
N LEU A 135 12.79 -5.97 -12.24
CA LEU A 135 13.61 -7.18 -12.42
C LEU A 135 13.41 -7.81 -13.79
N ASP A 136 12.16 -7.89 -14.26
CA ASP A 136 11.82 -8.40 -15.59
C ASP A 136 12.49 -7.59 -16.70
N LEU A 137 12.35 -6.25 -16.69
CA LEU A 137 13.00 -5.38 -17.67
C LEU A 137 14.53 -5.43 -17.59
N HIS A 138 15.10 -5.61 -16.39
CA HIS A 138 16.54 -5.76 -16.22
C HIS A 138 17.05 -7.07 -16.83
N GLN A 139 16.35 -8.19 -16.59
CA GLN A 139 16.71 -9.49 -17.16
C GLN A 139 16.68 -9.50 -18.68
N GLN A 140 15.79 -8.71 -19.28
CA GLN A 140 15.70 -8.51 -20.72
C GLN A 140 16.73 -7.50 -21.27
N GLY A 141 17.56 -6.91 -20.41
CA GLY A 141 18.60 -5.94 -20.79
C GLY A 141 18.05 -4.54 -21.13
N HIS A 142 16.83 -4.21 -20.73
CA HIS A 142 16.20 -2.92 -21.03
C HIS A 142 16.54 -1.80 -20.05
N VAL A 143 17.08 -2.13 -18.87
CA VAL A 143 17.49 -1.15 -17.85
C VAL A 143 18.84 -1.53 -17.23
N ASP A 144 19.69 -0.52 -17.08
CA ASP A 144 20.98 -0.59 -16.41
C ASP A 144 20.92 0.14 -15.06
N LEU A 145 21.11 -0.63 -14.00
CA LEU A 145 21.05 -0.15 -12.61
C LEU A 145 22.42 0.19 -12.04
N SER A 146 23.51 0.02 -12.81
CA SER A 146 24.88 0.30 -12.36
C SER A 146 25.17 1.78 -12.12
N GLY A 147 24.30 2.68 -12.59
CA GLY A 147 24.40 4.12 -12.37
C GLY A 147 23.63 4.66 -11.17
N VAL A 148 23.00 3.80 -10.36
CA VAL A 148 22.13 4.27 -9.27
C VAL A 148 22.96 4.91 -8.14
N GLU A 149 22.78 6.22 -7.97
CA GLU A 149 23.38 7.08 -6.94
C GLU A 149 22.50 7.19 -5.69
N ILE A 150 21.18 7.08 -5.87
CA ILE A 150 20.17 7.21 -4.79
C ILE A 150 19.14 6.08 -4.91
N LEU A 151 18.94 5.31 -3.85
CA LEU A 151 17.92 4.28 -3.74
C LEU A 151 16.90 4.64 -2.66
N VAL A 152 15.62 4.66 -3.02
CA VAL A 152 14.50 4.89 -2.09
C VAL A 152 13.64 3.64 -2.02
N LEU A 153 13.36 3.16 -0.81
CA LEU A 153 12.32 2.18 -0.52
C LEU A 153 11.15 2.91 0.16
N ASP A 154 10.05 3.13 -0.57
CA ASP A 154 8.85 3.74 0.00
C ASP A 154 7.81 2.67 0.37
N GLU A 155 7.21 2.83 1.55
CA GLU A 155 6.35 1.83 2.20
C GLU A 155 7.03 0.44 2.26
N ALA A 156 8.24 0.41 2.83
CA ALA A 156 9.06 -0.80 2.91
C ALA A 156 8.39 -1.94 3.68
N ASP A 157 7.67 -1.65 4.75
CA ASP A 157 6.85 -2.62 5.50
C ASP A 157 5.84 -3.33 4.59
N ARG A 158 5.14 -2.57 3.74
CA ARG A 158 4.20 -3.15 2.78
C ARG A 158 4.89 -4.02 1.73
N MET A 159 6.10 -3.64 1.30
CA MET A 159 6.85 -4.49 0.38
C MET A 159 7.18 -5.86 1.01
N LEU A 160 7.47 -5.88 2.31
CA LEU A 160 7.72 -7.10 3.08
C LEU A 160 6.43 -7.94 3.21
N ASP A 161 5.31 -7.32 3.59
CA ASP A 161 4.00 -8.00 3.70
C ASP A 161 3.55 -8.66 2.39
N MET A 162 3.90 -8.04 1.27
CA MET A 162 3.61 -8.54 -0.08
C MET A 162 4.60 -9.60 -0.57
N GLY A 163 5.63 -9.92 0.22
CA GLY A 163 6.63 -10.93 -0.11
C GLY A 163 7.73 -10.45 -1.07
N PHE A 164 7.83 -9.14 -1.33
CA PHE A 164 8.85 -8.59 -2.24
C PHE A 164 10.26 -8.58 -1.66
N ILE A 165 10.48 -9.06 -0.43
CA ILE A 165 11.81 -9.13 0.18
C ILE A 165 12.83 -9.88 -0.70
N HIS A 166 12.40 -10.94 -1.39
CA HIS A 166 13.28 -11.68 -2.31
C HIS A 166 13.63 -10.86 -3.56
N ASP A 167 12.69 -10.10 -4.09
CA ASP A 167 12.89 -9.23 -5.25
C ASP A 167 13.78 -8.05 -4.90
N ILE A 168 13.56 -7.43 -3.74
CA ILE A 168 14.42 -6.37 -3.20
C ILE A 168 15.86 -6.89 -3.06
N LYS A 169 16.08 -8.05 -2.43
CA LYS A 169 17.41 -8.66 -2.31
C LYS A 169 18.07 -8.95 -3.65
N ARG A 170 17.30 -9.23 -4.72
CA ARG A 170 17.83 -9.36 -6.08
C ARG A 170 18.27 -7.99 -6.61
N LEU A 171 17.40 -6.97 -6.51
CA LEU A 171 17.71 -5.60 -6.95
C LEU A 171 18.92 -5.00 -6.24
N LEU A 172 19.06 -5.23 -4.93
CA LEU A 172 20.21 -4.74 -4.15
C LEU A 172 21.57 -5.28 -4.64
N ARG A 173 21.58 -6.43 -5.34
CA ARG A 173 22.79 -6.99 -5.96
C ARG A 173 23.11 -6.36 -7.32
N LEU A 174 22.16 -5.65 -7.93
CA LEU A 174 22.27 -5.03 -9.25
C LEU A 174 22.65 -3.55 -9.19
N VAL A 175 22.40 -2.90 -8.05
CA VAL A 175 22.76 -1.48 -7.82
C VAL A 175 24.15 -1.35 -7.18
N PRO A 176 24.86 -0.20 -7.37
CA PRO A 176 26.18 0.03 -6.80
C PRO A 176 26.20 -0.04 -5.28
N LYS A 177 27.27 -0.57 -4.68
CA LYS A 177 27.41 -0.63 -3.20
C LYS A 177 27.46 0.76 -2.56
N GLN A 178 28.13 1.71 -3.20
CA GLN A 178 28.20 3.10 -2.74
C GLN A 178 27.09 3.91 -3.40
N ARG A 179 26.10 4.29 -2.61
CA ARG A 179 24.92 5.08 -2.99
C ARG A 179 24.27 5.60 -1.70
N GLN A 180 23.44 6.63 -1.81
CA GLN A 180 22.56 7.03 -0.71
C GLN A 180 21.35 6.09 -0.67
N ASN A 181 20.98 5.63 0.52
CA ASN A 181 19.80 4.80 0.75
C ASN A 181 18.81 5.49 1.67
N LEU A 182 17.56 5.59 1.22
CA LEU A 182 16.45 6.14 1.98
C LEU A 182 15.38 5.07 2.18
N LEU A 183 15.08 4.70 3.42
CA LEU A 183 14.04 3.73 3.76
C LEU A 183 12.91 4.43 4.50
N PHE A 184 11.74 4.43 3.88
CA PHE A 184 10.50 4.96 4.46
C PHE A 184 9.55 3.83 4.79
N SER A 185 9.05 3.82 6.02
CA SER A 185 8.12 2.81 6.53
C SER A 185 7.03 3.48 7.35
N ALA A 186 5.87 2.84 7.50
CA ALA A 186 4.90 3.25 8.52
C ALA A 186 5.18 2.58 9.88
N THR A 187 6.02 1.53 9.89
CA THR A 187 6.30 0.73 11.07
C THR A 187 7.79 0.42 11.25
N PHE A 188 8.20 0.25 12.50
CA PHE A 188 9.52 -0.27 12.89
C PHE A 188 9.43 -1.73 13.35
N SER A 189 8.89 -2.61 12.52
CA SER A 189 8.91 -4.04 12.81
C SER A 189 10.36 -4.57 12.85
N ASN A 190 10.60 -5.69 13.52
CA ASN A 190 11.91 -6.34 13.54
C ASN A 190 12.42 -6.66 12.13
N GLU A 191 11.52 -6.97 11.20
CA GLU A 191 11.86 -7.23 9.80
C GLU A 191 12.32 -5.95 9.08
N ILE A 192 11.71 -4.80 9.38
CA ILE A 192 12.15 -3.50 8.86
C ILE A 192 13.49 -3.11 9.45
N GLN A 193 13.71 -3.33 10.75
CA GLN A 193 15.01 -3.10 11.37
C GLN A 193 16.10 -3.97 10.72
N ALA A 194 15.81 -5.25 10.48
CA ALA A 194 16.73 -6.16 9.81
C ALA A 194 17.04 -5.72 8.37
N LEU A 195 16.03 -5.28 7.61
CA LEU A 195 16.23 -4.72 6.27
C LEU A 195 17.08 -3.44 6.33
N ALA A 196 16.80 -2.54 7.26
CA ALA A 196 17.53 -1.30 7.45
C ALA A 196 19.01 -1.54 7.78
N GLN A 197 19.30 -2.49 8.66
CA GLN A 197 20.68 -2.88 9.01
C GLN A 197 21.46 -3.46 7.82
N GLN A 198 20.77 -4.14 6.89
CA GLN A 198 21.39 -4.69 5.69
C GLN A 198 21.60 -3.64 4.59
N LEU A 199 20.73 -2.62 4.55
CA LEU A 199 20.65 -1.67 3.46
C LEU A 199 21.41 -0.37 3.73
N LEU A 200 21.27 0.16 4.94
CA LEU A 200 21.66 1.51 5.31
C LEU A 200 23.03 1.53 5.99
N ASN A 201 23.79 2.60 5.78
CA ASN A 201 25.07 2.84 6.42
C ASN A 201 25.02 4.08 7.33
N ASN A 202 25.11 3.88 8.65
CA ASN A 202 25.00 4.93 9.67
C ASN A 202 23.85 5.94 9.42
N PRO A 203 22.61 5.43 9.24
CA PRO A 203 21.48 6.27 8.84
C PRO A 203 21.09 7.25 9.95
N ALA A 204 20.65 8.44 9.56
CA ALA A 204 19.82 9.24 10.44
C ALA A 204 18.50 8.49 10.68
N MET A 205 17.99 8.54 11.91
CA MET A 205 16.70 7.95 12.26
C MET A 205 15.71 9.07 12.57
N ILE A 206 14.58 9.06 11.87
CA ILE A 206 13.51 10.04 12.06
C ILE A 206 12.22 9.27 12.36
N GLU A 207 11.59 9.60 13.48
CA GLU A 207 10.29 9.06 13.87
C GLU A 207 9.31 10.20 14.09
N VAL A 208 8.25 10.25 13.29
CA VAL A 208 7.23 11.30 13.38
C VAL A 208 5.94 10.70 13.95
N ALA A 209 5.76 10.94 15.26
CA ALA A 209 4.62 10.64 16.13
C ALA A 209 4.21 9.14 16.29
N PRO A 210 3.92 8.71 17.53
CA PRO A 210 3.63 7.30 17.83
C PRO A 210 2.23 6.83 17.37
N ARG A 211 2.14 5.51 17.13
CA ARG A 211 1.03 4.71 16.59
C ARG A 211 -0.38 5.04 17.11
N ASN A 212 -0.52 5.56 18.33
CA ASN A 212 -1.81 5.65 19.02
C ASN A 212 -2.53 7.00 18.85
N THR A 213 -1.83 8.06 18.47
CA THR A 213 -2.45 9.40 18.42
C THR A 213 -3.47 9.54 17.28
N THR A 214 -3.38 8.73 16.21
CA THR A 214 -4.33 8.79 15.10
C THR A 214 -5.67 8.13 15.48
N ALA A 215 -5.64 6.96 16.13
CA ALA A 215 -6.86 6.29 16.59
C ALA A 215 -7.58 7.11 17.68
N GLU A 216 -6.83 7.76 18.57
CA GLU A 216 -7.37 8.64 19.63
C GLU A 216 -8.11 9.88 19.06
N LYS A 217 -7.81 10.30 17.83
CA LYS A 217 -8.39 11.50 17.20
C LYS A 217 -9.53 11.21 16.22
N ILE A 218 -9.78 9.94 15.90
CA ILE A 218 -10.83 9.52 14.98
C ILE A 218 -12.02 9.06 15.80
N GLU A 219 -13.21 9.57 15.47
CA GLU A 219 -14.45 9.06 16.06
C GLU A 219 -14.71 7.66 15.51
N GLN A 220 -14.86 6.69 16.41
CA GLN A 220 -14.96 5.28 16.03
C GLN A 220 -16.23 4.68 16.63
N ALA A 221 -16.98 3.98 15.79
CA ALA A 221 -18.22 3.31 16.20
C ALA A 221 -18.33 1.90 15.62
N ILE A 222 -18.87 0.99 16.43
CA ILE A 222 -19.25 -0.35 15.99
C ILE A 222 -20.76 -0.39 15.83
N TYR A 223 -21.25 -0.81 14.66
CA TYR A 223 -22.64 -1.18 14.46
C TYR A 223 -22.75 -2.70 14.44
N ARG A 224 -23.45 -3.26 15.42
CA ARG A 224 -23.72 -4.70 15.48
C ARG A 224 -24.86 -5.02 14.52
N VAL A 225 -24.64 -6.01 13.66
CA VAL A 225 -25.61 -6.39 12.62
C VAL A 225 -25.40 -7.83 12.20
N ASP A 226 -26.47 -8.50 11.76
CA ASP A 226 -26.35 -9.82 11.15
C ASP A 226 -25.59 -9.76 9.81
N ARG A 227 -24.93 -10.86 9.46
CA ARG A 227 -24.03 -10.91 8.29
C ARG A 227 -24.75 -10.57 6.99
N ASP A 228 -25.95 -11.09 6.81
CA ASP A 228 -26.79 -10.90 5.64
C ASP A 228 -27.35 -9.47 5.55
N LYS A 229 -27.62 -8.83 6.69
CA LYS A 229 -28.14 -7.46 6.78
C LYS A 229 -27.08 -6.36 6.63
N LYS A 230 -25.78 -6.68 6.68
CA LYS A 230 -24.69 -5.69 6.59
C LYS A 230 -24.80 -4.74 5.40
N ARG A 231 -25.19 -5.24 4.23
CA ARG A 231 -25.25 -4.43 3.00
C ARG A 231 -26.36 -3.39 3.05
N ASP A 232 -27.53 -3.82 3.52
CA ASP A 232 -28.70 -2.96 3.66
C ASP A 232 -28.46 -1.93 4.77
N LEU A 233 -27.80 -2.34 5.87
CA LEU A 233 -27.40 -1.40 6.91
C LEU A 233 -26.43 -0.33 6.39
N LEU A 234 -25.43 -0.71 5.58
CA LEU A 234 -24.50 0.26 5.01
C LEU A 234 -25.23 1.30 4.16
N ALA A 235 -26.11 0.86 3.26
CA ALA A 235 -26.89 1.76 2.42
C ALA A 235 -27.78 2.70 3.25
N HIS A 236 -28.46 2.14 4.26
CA HIS A 236 -29.28 2.90 5.20
C HIS A 236 -28.49 3.98 5.93
N LEU A 237 -27.30 3.65 6.46
CA LEU A 237 -26.45 4.62 7.16
C LEU A 237 -25.97 5.73 6.21
N ILE A 238 -25.54 5.38 4.98
CA ILE A 238 -25.11 6.36 3.99
C ILE A 238 -26.23 7.34 3.66
N GLN A 239 -27.45 6.85 3.41
CA GLN A 239 -28.59 7.69 3.05
C GLN A 239 -29.09 8.52 4.23
N ARG A 240 -29.25 7.89 5.41
CA ARG A 240 -29.76 8.54 6.62
C ARG A 240 -28.87 9.68 7.11
N HIS A 241 -27.56 9.48 7.05
CA HIS A 241 -26.58 10.47 7.51
C HIS A 241 -26.02 11.34 6.37
N GLY A 242 -26.45 11.10 5.13
CA GLY A 242 -25.98 11.84 3.96
C GLY A 242 -24.47 11.70 3.72
N TRP A 243 -23.90 10.54 4.03
CA TRP A 243 -22.45 10.34 3.94
C TRP A 243 -21.95 10.46 2.50
N PHE A 244 -20.88 11.22 2.32
CA PHE A 244 -20.24 11.43 1.03
C PHE A 244 -18.73 11.18 1.13
N GLN A 245 -18.10 10.83 -0.01
CA GLN A 245 -16.71 10.38 -0.08
C GLN A 245 -16.39 9.27 0.93
N VAL A 246 -17.18 8.19 0.87
CA VAL A 246 -17.06 7.06 1.80
C VAL A 246 -16.11 6.00 1.24
N LEU A 247 -15.05 5.69 1.98
CA LEU A 247 -14.17 4.56 1.66
C LEU A 247 -14.60 3.32 2.44
N VAL A 248 -15.04 2.30 1.73
CA VAL A 248 -15.59 1.07 2.32
C VAL A 248 -14.61 -0.09 2.12
N PHE A 249 -14.17 -0.72 3.21
CA PHE A 249 -13.27 -1.88 3.18
C PHE A 249 -14.03 -3.20 3.27
N THR A 250 -13.76 -4.09 2.31
CA THR A 250 -14.30 -5.44 2.22
C THR A 250 -13.17 -6.46 2.18
N ARG A 251 -13.44 -7.69 2.65
CA ARG A 251 -12.43 -8.76 2.74
C ARG A 251 -12.08 -9.35 1.38
N THR A 252 -13.04 -9.41 0.45
CA THR A 252 -12.87 -10.11 -0.83
C THR A 252 -13.22 -9.25 -2.03
N LYS A 253 -12.52 -9.49 -3.15
CA LYS A 253 -12.79 -8.84 -4.43
C LYS A 253 -14.21 -9.08 -4.97
N HIS A 254 -14.77 -10.26 -4.70
CA HIS A 254 -16.14 -10.59 -5.10
C HIS A 254 -17.16 -9.85 -4.23
N GLY A 255 -16.90 -9.76 -2.93
CA GLY A 255 -17.67 -8.93 -2.00
C GLY A 255 -17.67 -7.45 -2.43
N ALA A 256 -16.50 -6.92 -2.79
CA ALA A 256 -16.37 -5.55 -3.26
C ALA A 256 -17.24 -5.23 -4.48
N ASN A 257 -17.23 -6.10 -5.52
CA ASN A 257 -18.08 -5.89 -6.70
C ASN A 257 -19.56 -5.98 -6.36
N ARG A 258 -19.98 -7.02 -5.63
CA ARG A 258 -21.38 -7.19 -5.24
C ARG A 258 -21.90 -6.02 -4.43
N LEU A 259 -21.08 -5.49 -3.52
CA LEU A 259 -21.46 -4.35 -2.70
C LEU A 259 -21.60 -3.08 -3.54
N ALA A 260 -20.63 -2.79 -4.42
CA ALA A 260 -20.70 -1.63 -5.30
C ALA A 260 -21.92 -1.68 -6.25
N GLU A 261 -22.20 -2.86 -6.81
CA GLU A 261 -23.39 -3.09 -7.66
C GLU A 261 -24.69 -2.88 -6.89
N GLN A 262 -24.78 -3.37 -5.64
CA GLN A 262 -25.96 -3.17 -4.81
C GLN A 262 -26.18 -1.70 -4.47
N LEU A 263 -25.13 -1.00 -4.02
CA LEU A 263 -25.22 0.43 -3.69
C LEU A 263 -25.66 1.24 -4.91
N THR A 264 -25.11 0.93 -6.09
CA THR A 264 -25.50 1.60 -7.35
C THR A 264 -26.97 1.35 -7.69
N LYS A 265 -27.53 0.16 -7.41
CA LYS A 265 -28.96 -0.13 -7.59
C LYS A 265 -29.87 0.60 -6.59
N GLN A 266 -29.30 1.12 -5.51
CA GLN A 266 -29.99 1.91 -4.49
C GLN A 266 -29.69 3.41 -4.65
N ASP A 267 -29.32 3.82 -5.86
CA ASP A 267 -29.01 5.21 -6.23
C ASP A 267 -27.84 5.82 -5.43
N ILE A 268 -26.91 4.99 -4.95
CA ILE A 268 -25.66 5.41 -4.31
C ILE A 268 -24.50 5.12 -5.28
N PRO A 269 -23.95 6.13 -5.98
CA PRO A 269 -22.86 5.93 -6.94
C PRO A 269 -21.64 5.27 -6.30
N ALA A 270 -21.35 4.04 -6.71
CA ALA A 270 -20.29 3.23 -6.10
C ALA A 270 -19.43 2.51 -7.14
N MET A 271 -18.11 2.43 -6.89
CA MET A 271 -17.19 1.62 -7.69
C MET A 271 -16.32 0.74 -6.80
N ALA A 272 -15.96 -0.44 -7.30
CA ALA A 272 -15.05 -1.36 -6.63
C ALA A 272 -13.61 -1.23 -7.13
N ILE A 273 -12.65 -1.19 -6.20
CA ILE A 273 -11.20 -1.21 -6.46
C ILE A 273 -10.53 -2.41 -5.77
N HIS A 274 -9.97 -3.32 -6.58
CA HIS A 274 -9.32 -4.54 -6.09
C HIS A 274 -8.28 -5.06 -7.09
N GLY A 275 -7.42 -6.00 -6.67
CA GLY A 275 -6.31 -6.53 -7.50
C GLY A 275 -6.72 -7.14 -8.85
N ASN A 276 -7.96 -7.65 -8.98
CA ASN A 276 -8.49 -8.18 -10.25
C ASN A 276 -9.05 -7.12 -11.22
N LYS A 277 -9.11 -5.82 -10.85
CA LYS A 277 -9.52 -4.77 -11.79
C LYS A 277 -8.34 -4.43 -12.71
N SER A 278 -8.63 -4.08 -13.96
CA SER A 278 -7.61 -3.55 -14.87
C SER A 278 -7.04 -2.23 -14.34
N GLN A 279 -5.81 -1.88 -14.71
CA GLN A 279 -5.19 -0.64 -14.24
C GLN A 279 -6.03 0.59 -14.60
N GLY A 280 -6.53 0.66 -15.85
CA GLY A 280 -7.39 1.76 -16.28
C GLY A 280 -8.69 1.87 -15.48
N ALA A 281 -9.28 0.75 -15.07
CA ALA A 281 -10.46 0.76 -14.20
C ALA A 281 -10.13 1.27 -12.79
N ARG A 282 -8.96 0.89 -12.25
CA ARG A 282 -8.49 1.37 -10.93
C ARG A 282 -8.20 2.86 -10.95
N THR A 283 -7.48 3.35 -11.97
CA THR A 283 -7.20 4.78 -12.16
C THR A 283 -8.48 5.60 -12.31
N ARG A 284 -9.46 5.11 -13.10
CA ARG A 284 -10.76 5.78 -13.25
C ARG A 284 -11.54 5.84 -11.94
N ALA A 285 -11.64 4.73 -11.21
CA ALA A 285 -12.33 4.69 -9.93
C ALA A 285 -11.69 5.64 -8.91
N LEU A 286 -10.35 5.65 -8.85
CA LEU A 286 -9.60 6.56 -7.97
C LEU A 286 -9.80 8.02 -8.38
N GLY A 287 -9.71 8.33 -9.67
CA GLY A 287 -9.91 9.68 -10.19
C GLY A 287 -11.31 10.22 -9.87
N ALA A 288 -12.35 9.44 -10.15
CA ALA A 288 -13.74 9.81 -9.86
C ALA A 288 -14.01 9.98 -8.35
N PHE A 289 -13.36 9.18 -7.50
CA PHE A 289 -13.47 9.35 -6.05
C PHE A 289 -12.78 10.62 -5.55
N LYS A 290 -11.59 10.92 -6.08
CA LYS A 290 -10.83 12.13 -5.74
C LYS A 290 -11.53 13.42 -6.21
N SER A 291 -12.15 13.42 -7.39
CA SER A 291 -12.90 14.57 -7.90
C SER A 291 -14.23 14.80 -7.18
N GLY A 292 -14.71 13.80 -6.42
CA GLY A 292 -16.03 13.84 -5.79
C GLY A 292 -17.16 13.39 -6.72
N ASP A 293 -16.87 12.92 -7.94
CA ASP A 293 -17.90 12.38 -8.85
C ASP A 293 -18.45 11.03 -8.37
N LEU A 294 -17.71 10.35 -7.49
CA LEU A 294 -18.08 9.07 -6.90
C LEU A 294 -18.31 9.20 -5.39
N GLN A 295 -19.51 8.83 -4.93
CA GLN A 295 -19.88 8.91 -3.52
C GLN A 295 -19.19 7.82 -2.68
N VAL A 296 -19.09 6.59 -3.19
CA VAL A 296 -18.56 5.44 -2.44
C VAL A 296 -17.48 4.69 -3.23
N LEU A 297 -16.32 4.50 -2.61
CA LEU A 297 -15.27 3.62 -3.14
C LEU A 297 -15.17 2.36 -2.29
N VAL A 298 -15.50 1.21 -2.88
CA VAL A 298 -15.43 -0.10 -2.20
C VAL A 298 -14.09 -0.77 -2.51
N ALA A 299 -13.26 -0.98 -1.50
CA ALA A 299 -11.91 -1.48 -1.65
C ALA A 299 -11.65 -2.78 -0.88
N THR A 300 -10.67 -3.55 -1.34
CA THR A 300 -10.00 -4.58 -0.52
C THR A 300 -8.72 -4.01 0.06
N ASP A 301 -8.25 -4.51 1.20
CA ASP A 301 -7.02 -4.04 1.87
C ASP A 301 -5.83 -3.88 0.91
N ILE A 302 -5.57 -4.91 0.10
CA ILE A 302 -4.46 -4.93 -0.84
C ILE A 302 -4.55 -3.80 -1.87
N ALA A 303 -5.76 -3.43 -2.28
CA ALA A 303 -5.96 -2.43 -3.32
C ALA A 303 -6.12 -1.01 -2.80
N ALA A 304 -6.50 -0.85 -1.52
CA ALA A 304 -6.51 0.43 -0.83
C ALA A 304 -5.15 0.81 -0.24
N ARG A 305 -4.26 -0.15 0.00
CA ARG A 305 -2.86 0.11 0.33
C ARG A 305 -2.17 0.82 -0.85
N GLY A 306 -1.59 1.99 -0.57
CA GLY A 306 -0.90 2.82 -1.56
C GLY A 306 -1.85 3.69 -2.38
N LEU A 307 -3.14 3.78 -2.00
CA LEU A 307 -3.99 4.86 -2.48
C LEU A 307 -3.68 6.11 -1.65
N ASP A 308 -3.26 7.18 -2.32
CA ASP A 308 -3.19 8.54 -1.79
C ASP A 308 -4.62 9.09 -1.71
N ILE A 309 -5.40 8.46 -0.85
CA ILE A 309 -6.69 8.95 -0.43
C ILE A 309 -6.61 8.98 1.09
N SER A 310 -6.37 10.18 1.61
CA SER A 310 -6.32 10.48 3.03
C SER A 310 -7.23 11.66 3.29
N GLU A 311 -7.51 11.94 4.56
CA GLU A 311 -8.39 13.04 4.96
C GLU A 311 -9.84 12.87 4.51
N LEU A 312 -10.29 11.62 4.34
CA LEU A 312 -11.68 11.32 4.01
C LEU A 312 -12.60 11.67 5.19
N PRO A 313 -13.85 12.08 4.95
CA PRO A 313 -14.82 12.29 6.02
C PRO A 313 -15.21 10.97 6.71
N HIS A 314 -15.44 9.91 5.91
CA HIS A 314 -15.95 8.63 6.40
C HIS A 314 -15.13 7.45 5.90
N VAL A 315 -14.77 6.56 6.81
CA VAL A 315 -14.22 5.23 6.51
C VAL A 315 -15.15 4.18 7.10
N VAL A 316 -15.51 3.17 6.30
CA VAL A 316 -16.35 2.06 6.77
C VAL A 316 -15.61 0.74 6.63
N ASN A 317 -15.46 0.02 7.75
CA ASN A 317 -15.09 -1.38 7.74
C ASN A 317 -16.36 -2.23 7.56
N PHE A 318 -16.71 -2.54 6.31
CA PHE A 318 -17.82 -3.45 6.02
C PHE A 318 -17.51 -4.87 6.55
N ASP A 319 -16.25 -5.29 6.38
CA ASP A 319 -15.67 -6.48 6.99
C ASP A 319 -14.52 -6.07 7.90
N LEU A 320 -14.42 -6.61 9.12
CA LEU A 320 -13.23 -6.36 9.96
C LEU A 320 -11.98 -7.02 9.34
N PRO A 321 -10.80 -6.38 9.45
CA PRO A 321 -9.57 -6.97 8.96
C PRO A 321 -9.17 -8.20 9.79
N ASN A 322 -8.49 -9.14 9.14
CA ASN A 322 -8.01 -10.36 9.80
C ASN A 322 -6.82 -10.10 10.74
N VAL A 323 -6.09 -9.02 10.48
CA VAL A 323 -4.91 -8.57 11.24
C VAL A 323 -5.29 -7.24 11.87
N ALA A 324 -5.07 -7.08 13.18
CA ALA A 324 -5.55 -5.91 13.92
C ALA A 324 -4.85 -4.61 13.46
N GLU A 325 -3.59 -4.69 13.07
CA GLU A 325 -2.79 -3.57 12.58
C GLU A 325 -3.39 -2.94 11.32
N ASP A 326 -4.03 -3.75 10.47
CA ASP A 326 -4.72 -3.27 9.28
C ASP A 326 -5.88 -2.35 9.62
N TYR A 327 -6.53 -2.54 10.76
CA TYR A 327 -7.61 -1.66 11.20
C TYR A 327 -7.12 -0.22 11.37
N VAL A 328 -5.97 -0.03 12.02
CA VAL A 328 -5.34 1.29 12.20
C VAL A 328 -5.00 1.92 10.85
N HIS A 329 -4.52 1.11 9.89
CA HIS A 329 -4.23 1.60 8.53
C HIS A 329 -5.48 2.01 7.73
N ARG A 330 -6.60 1.33 7.96
CA ARG A 330 -7.89 1.66 7.33
C ARG A 330 -8.46 2.95 7.89
N ILE A 331 -8.59 3.03 9.22
CA ILE A 331 -9.17 4.23 9.86
C ILE A 331 -8.25 5.43 9.68
N GLY A 332 -6.93 5.24 9.57
CA GLY A 332 -6.00 6.32 9.23
C GLY A 332 -6.19 6.95 7.84
N ARG A 333 -7.20 6.51 7.05
CA ARG A 333 -7.65 7.19 5.83
C ARG A 333 -8.63 8.33 6.12
N THR A 334 -9.15 8.41 7.34
CA THR A 334 -9.99 9.50 7.86
C THR A 334 -9.22 10.32 8.90
N GLY A 335 -9.76 11.49 9.25
CA GLY A 335 -9.16 12.44 10.21
C GLY A 335 -8.24 13.46 9.53
N ARG A 336 -8.59 14.74 9.64
CA ARG A 336 -7.78 15.87 9.16
C ARG A 336 -6.78 16.32 10.23
N ALA A 337 -5.78 17.09 9.82
CA ALA A 337 -5.20 18.12 10.68
C ALA A 337 -6.27 19.21 10.96
N GLY A 338 -7.17 18.97 11.93
CA GLY A 338 -8.16 19.94 12.41
C GLY A 338 -9.65 19.58 12.28
N SER A 339 -10.01 18.40 11.77
CA SER A 339 -11.39 17.89 11.79
C SER A 339 -11.42 16.44 12.25
N ASN A 340 -12.38 16.09 13.10
CA ASN A 340 -12.68 14.73 13.49
C ASN A 340 -13.25 14.01 12.26
N GLY A 341 -12.60 12.94 11.86
CA GLY A 341 -13.12 12.04 10.84
C GLY A 341 -13.82 10.85 11.50
N GLU A 342 -14.78 10.23 10.82
CA GLU A 342 -15.55 9.11 11.37
C GLU A 342 -15.11 7.77 10.75
N ALA A 343 -14.92 6.76 11.60
CA ALA A 343 -14.64 5.39 11.22
C ALA A 343 -15.67 4.43 11.81
N VAL A 344 -16.51 3.88 10.93
CA VAL A 344 -17.60 2.96 11.32
C VAL A 344 -17.21 1.53 10.97
N SER A 345 -17.51 0.57 11.85
CA SER A 345 -17.33 -0.86 11.54
C SER A 345 -18.62 -1.64 11.73
N LEU A 346 -19.00 -2.40 10.70
CA LEU A 346 -20.15 -3.29 10.75
C LEU A 346 -19.69 -4.66 11.24
N VAL A 347 -20.19 -5.11 12.38
CA VAL A 347 -19.69 -6.31 13.06
C VAL A 347 -20.81 -7.33 13.23
N CYS A 348 -20.62 -8.51 12.64
CA CYS A 348 -21.46 -9.67 12.89
C CYS A 348 -20.81 -10.62 13.90
N VAL A 349 -21.57 -11.63 14.31
CA VAL A 349 -21.15 -12.62 15.33
C VAL A 349 -19.83 -13.33 14.98
N ASP A 350 -19.53 -13.49 13.69
CA ASP A 350 -18.31 -14.15 13.19
C ASP A 350 -17.04 -13.38 13.54
N GLU A 351 -17.14 -12.06 13.68
CA GLU A 351 -16.01 -11.15 13.75
C GLU A 351 -15.68 -10.69 15.17
N HIS A 352 -16.40 -11.18 16.19
CA HIS A 352 -16.16 -10.81 17.60
C HIS A 352 -14.71 -11.07 18.03
N GLY A 353 -14.08 -12.15 17.54
CA GLY A 353 -12.67 -12.44 17.81
C GLY A 353 -11.72 -11.41 17.19
N LEU A 354 -12.02 -10.93 15.98
CA LEU A 354 -11.26 -9.88 15.31
C LEU A 354 -11.41 -8.55 16.04
N LEU A 355 -12.65 -8.19 16.42
CA LEU A 355 -12.93 -6.99 17.21
C LEU A 355 -12.13 -6.97 18.51
N LYS A 356 -12.09 -8.09 19.25
CA LYS A 356 -11.33 -8.21 20.49
C LYS A 356 -9.82 -7.99 20.28
N ASN A 357 -9.26 -8.47 19.17
CA ASN A 357 -7.85 -8.25 18.85
C ASN A 357 -7.59 -6.78 18.49
N ILE A 358 -8.52 -6.13 17.78
CA ILE A 358 -8.46 -4.70 17.46
C ILE A 358 -8.52 -3.85 18.73
N GLU A 359 -9.53 -4.04 19.58
CA GLU A 359 -9.69 -3.32 20.86
C GLU A 359 -8.46 -3.49 21.76
N ARG A 360 -7.85 -4.68 21.78
CA ARG A 360 -6.59 -4.93 22.49
C ARG A 360 -5.41 -4.14 21.90
N LEU A 361 -5.28 -4.12 20.57
CA LEU A 361 -4.19 -3.40 19.89
C LEU A 361 -4.25 -1.90 20.14
N ILE A 362 -5.44 -1.31 20.04
CA ILE A 362 -5.65 0.14 20.24
C ILE A 362 -5.81 0.51 21.73
N ASN A 363 -5.84 -0.49 22.62
CA ASN A 363 -6.03 -0.34 24.06
C ASN A 363 -7.29 0.48 24.42
N GLN A 364 -8.37 0.28 23.67
CA GLN A 364 -9.63 1.01 23.83
C GLN A 364 -10.81 0.10 23.49
N THR A 365 -11.89 0.18 24.28
CA THR A 365 -13.18 -0.44 23.94
C THR A 365 -13.95 0.51 23.02
N LEU A 366 -14.42 0.01 21.88
CA LEU A 366 -15.13 0.84 20.92
C LEU A 366 -16.62 0.95 21.29
N PRO A 367 -17.24 2.14 21.17
CA PRO A 367 -18.69 2.32 21.33
C PRO A 367 -19.47 1.38 20.41
N LYS A 368 -20.51 0.73 20.94
CA LYS A 368 -21.32 -0.27 20.23
C LYS A 368 -22.75 0.23 20.10
N HIS A 369 -23.23 0.27 18.87
CA HIS A 369 -24.56 0.70 18.49
C HIS A 369 -25.30 -0.48 17.84
N VAL A 370 -26.61 -0.45 17.97
CA VAL A 370 -27.55 -1.30 17.24
C VAL A 370 -28.50 -0.35 16.54
N GLU A 371 -28.53 -0.39 15.22
CA GLU A 371 -29.43 0.45 14.44
C GLU A 371 -30.85 -0.16 14.46
N PRO A 372 -31.90 0.62 14.79
CA PRO A 372 -33.27 0.12 14.78
C PRO A 372 -33.65 -0.51 13.44
N GLY A 373 -34.23 -1.71 13.47
CA GLY A 373 -34.57 -2.51 12.28
C GLY A 373 -33.43 -3.39 11.75
N PHE A 374 -32.23 -3.27 12.33
CA PHE A 374 -31.04 -4.07 12.00
C PHE A 374 -30.52 -4.85 13.21
N GLU A 375 -31.38 -5.14 14.18
CA GLU A 375 -31.03 -5.88 15.38
C GLU A 375 -30.47 -7.26 15.01
N PRO A 376 -29.30 -7.64 15.55
CA PRO A 376 -28.75 -8.98 15.37
C PRO A 376 -29.62 -10.05 16.02
N ASP A 377 -29.78 -11.20 15.36
CA ASP A 377 -30.40 -12.37 15.98
C ASP A 377 -29.52 -12.89 17.14
N PRO A 378 -30.03 -12.93 18.39
CA PRO A 378 -29.27 -13.44 19.53
C PRO A 378 -28.89 -14.93 19.39
N ASN A 379 -29.55 -15.69 18.51
CA ASN A 379 -29.30 -17.11 18.28
C ASN A 379 -28.38 -17.39 17.08
N ALA A 380 -27.91 -16.36 16.38
CA ALA A 380 -27.01 -16.51 15.24
C ALA A 380 -25.72 -17.23 15.65
N LYS A 381 -25.37 -18.30 14.91
CA LYS A 381 -24.15 -19.07 15.16
C LYS A 381 -22.99 -18.51 14.35
N PRO A 382 -21.79 -18.34 14.94
CA PRO A 382 -20.60 -17.97 14.18
C PRO A 382 -20.27 -19.02 13.13
N GLU A 383 -20.00 -18.58 11.90
CA GLU A 383 -19.40 -19.44 10.87
C GLU A 383 -17.95 -19.03 10.58
N PRO A 384 -17.15 -19.93 9.98
CA PRO A 384 -15.77 -19.60 9.62
C PRO A 384 -15.69 -18.43 8.64
N ILE A 385 -14.83 -17.46 8.94
CA ILE A 385 -14.54 -16.34 8.04
C ILE A 385 -13.77 -16.86 6.81
N GLU A 386 -14.38 -16.74 5.62
CA GLU A 386 -13.70 -17.09 4.38
C GLU A 386 -12.59 -16.09 4.05
N ASN A 387 -11.36 -16.50 4.28
CA ASN A 387 -10.19 -15.77 3.83
C ASN A 387 -9.99 -16.01 2.34
N GLY A 388 -10.09 -14.96 1.52
CA GLY A 388 -9.90 -14.99 0.06
C GLY A 388 -8.55 -15.55 -0.43
N ARG A 389 -7.68 -16.03 0.46
CA ARG A 389 -6.57 -16.95 0.19
C ARG A 389 -7.04 -18.40 0.20
N ARG A 390 -7.87 -18.82 -0.76
CA ARG A 390 -7.90 -20.24 -1.15
C ARG A 390 -6.61 -20.52 -1.92
N SER A 391 -5.56 -20.84 -1.18
CA SER A 391 -4.48 -21.67 -1.70
C SER A 391 -5.11 -22.94 -2.29
N GLN A 392 -4.77 -23.25 -3.53
CA GLN A 392 -5.08 -24.52 -4.19
C GLN A 392 -4.52 -25.67 -3.34
N ARG A 393 -5.26 -26.12 -2.34
CA ARG A 393 -5.09 -27.49 -1.82
C ARG A 393 -5.89 -28.38 -2.75
N GLN A 394 -5.19 -28.99 -3.70
CA GLN A 394 -5.69 -30.16 -4.43
C GLN A 394 -6.30 -31.16 -3.43
N PRO A 395 -7.45 -31.78 -3.75
CA PRO A 395 -7.98 -32.86 -2.92
C PRO A 395 -7.00 -34.03 -2.99
N ARG A 396 -6.35 -34.35 -1.87
CA ARG A 396 -5.61 -35.60 -1.72
C ARG A 396 -6.63 -36.73 -1.85
N ALA A 397 -6.59 -37.45 -2.96
CA ALA A 397 -7.37 -38.65 -3.17
C ALA A 397 -7.14 -39.61 -1.99
N ARG A 398 -8.22 -39.99 -1.31
CA ARG A 398 -8.25 -41.07 -0.33
C ARG A 398 -7.90 -42.36 -1.06
N ARG A 399 -6.65 -42.83 -0.95
CA ARG A 399 -6.33 -44.24 -1.23
C ARG A 399 -6.78 -45.05 -0.03
N ALA A 400 -7.81 -45.85 -0.25
CA ALA A 400 -8.23 -46.91 0.63
C ALA A 400 -7.04 -47.86 0.87
N SER A 401 -6.83 -48.19 2.13
CA SER A 401 -5.94 -49.24 2.60
C SER A 401 -6.60 -50.59 2.33
N GLU A 402 -6.24 -51.23 1.23
CA GLU A 402 -6.41 -52.69 1.08
C GLU A 402 -5.06 -53.36 1.37
N SER A 403 -5.05 -54.13 2.44
CA SER A 403 -3.97 -55.04 2.84
C SER A 403 -3.90 -56.20 1.84
N PRO A 404 -2.72 -56.58 1.33
CA PRO A 404 -2.54 -57.90 0.73
C PRO A 404 -2.03 -58.88 1.78
N GLN A 405 -2.86 -59.89 2.03
CA GLN A 405 -2.51 -61.13 2.71
C GLN A 405 -1.31 -61.82 2.05
N ALA A 406 -0.46 -62.38 2.89
CA ALA A 406 0.66 -63.22 2.52
C ALA A 406 0.24 -64.39 1.62
N ASN A 407 1.03 -64.68 0.58
CA ASN A 407 1.22 -66.07 0.20
C ASN A 407 2.62 -66.35 -0.39
N ASN A 408 3.13 -67.50 0.05
CA ASN A 408 4.38 -68.16 -0.26
C ASN A 408 4.68 -68.34 -1.76
N GLY A 409 5.98 -68.33 -2.12
CA GLY A 409 6.45 -69.22 -3.19
C GLY A 409 7.64 -68.74 -4.03
N GLY A 410 8.85 -69.16 -3.67
CA GLY A 410 9.84 -69.63 -4.64
C GLY A 410 10.87 -68.65 -5.21
N GLU A 411 11.98 -68.47 -4.50
CA GLU A 411 13.24 -68.02 -5.10
C GLU A 411 13.86 -69.14 -5.98
N ARG A 412 14.08 -68.85 -7.27
CA ARG A 412 15.12 -69.51 -8.07
C ARG A 412 16.07 -68.47 -8.67
N ARG A 413 17.33 -68.64 -8.29
CA ARG A 413 18.56 -67.92 -8.66
C ARG A 413 18.92 -68.00 -10.17
N ARG A 414 19.70 -66.98 -10.58
CA ARG A 414 20.75 -66.93 -11.66
C ARG A 414 20.20 -66.84 -13.11
N ARG A 415 20.76 -66.08 -14.07
CA ARG A 415 22.13 -65.61 -14.44
C ARG A 415 21.97 -64.41 -15.41
N ALA A 416 22.70 -63.31 -15.26
CA ALA A 416 23.96 -62.95 -15.94
C ALA A 416 23.91 -62.68 -17.47
N ARG A 417 24.23 -61.41 -17.81
CA ARG A 417 25.00 -60.88 -18.97
C ARG A 417 24.68 -61.40 -20.39
N ARG A 418 24.19 -60.51 -21.25
CA ARG A 418 25.00 -59.81 -22.26
C ARG A 418 24.25 -58.57 -22.75
#